data_AF-A0A075I952-F1
#
_entry.id   AF-A0A075I952-F1
#
_cell.length_a   1.000
_cell.length_b   1.000
_cell.length_c   1.000
_cell.angle_alpha   90.00
_cell.angle_beta   90.00
_cell.angle_gamma   90.00
#
_symmetry.space_group_name_H-M   'P 1'
#
loop_
_entity.id
_entity.type
_entity.pdbx_description
1 polymer ?
#
loop_
_entity_poly.entity_id
_entity_poly.type
_entity_poly.pdbx_seq_one_letter_code
_entity_poly.pdbx_strand_id
1 'polypeptide(L)'
;MKLNFLSIFFVIFSICSIILVSGFLPSGNALHNENLYVSAENADFENTFGGAQVIEVIVNDSDISSTISGKVGIPRVEVDGNNLVMAQASNGAWFGYFSNYDAVSSADAMSAGLEFGVSCSSDEAISATSIDDATAFNDTTAVWISSADCDLTNQTDDVTTVIRSSPSLNYNNTTNVGQIGIISSNEISDHEEAWPWISTYNFSSGPVKICYLTNKSQCTILEYHNTSDFVSMSIDRTSYPKGAQVEIEIYDVMLNIDPTSKDNWTFDFTSNTTSYNEYQQDTASENTDLSASDLKTLGFDDGGFFDVITNSVLIVQSNGDVKNIDDNKIVFHETRKNSGLFDNMDSTGKTNLKVLTNAERGTTGVITYNDKSQSILVRTFTGSVILGTPSVSEQIESQIIQMPDWAKNIFIWNSEKKISDEELVNGIEFLVKLKVIKMIS
;
A
#
# COMPACT_ATOMS: atom_id res chain seq x y z
N MET A 1 23.67 -27.33 18.70
CA MET A 1 22.74 -26.54 17.88
C MET A 1 21.79 -25.81 18.83
N LYS A 2 22.14 -24.57 19.19
CA LYS A 2 21.24 -23.67 19.92
C LYS A 2 20.50 -22.88 18.85
N LEU A 3 19.19 -23.08 18.72
CA LEU A 3 18.33 -22.22 17.92
C LEU A 3 18.28 -20.85 18.62
N ASN A 4 18.81 -19.83 17.96
CA ASN A 4 18.61 -18.45 18.38
C ASN A 4 17.32 -17.91 17.75
N PHE A 5 16.52 -17.26 18.58
CA PHE A 5 15.17 -16.75 18.37
C PHE A 5 15.00 -15.67 17.27
N LEU A 6 16.01 -15.43 16.43
CA LEU A 6 16.09 -14.27 15.52
C LEU A 6 15.85 -14.61 14.04
N SER A 7 15.54 -15.87 13.71
CA SER A 7 15.29 -16.33 12.33
C SER A 7 13.80 -16.52 11.99
N ILE A 8 12.88 -16.04 12.83
CA ILE A 8 11.43 -16.19 12.63
C ILE A 8 10.77 -14.96 11.97
N PHE A 9 11.51 -13.86 11.75
CA PHE A 9 10.91 -12.61 11.24
C PHE A 9 11.19 -12.25 9.78
N PHE A 10 11.76 -13.15 8.96
CA PHE A 10 12.16 -12.80 7.58
C PHE A 10 11.76 -13.80 6.48
N VAL A 11 10.74 -14.63 6.71
CA VAL A 11 10.19 -15.52 5.66
C VAL A 11 8.67 -15.47 5.63
N ILE A 12 8.12 -14.29 5.30
CA ILE A 12 6.78 -14.17 4.70
C ILE A 12 6.84 -13.05 3.66
N PHE A 13 7.47 -13.30 2.52
CA PHE A 13 7.10 -12.72 1.23
C PHE A 13 7.73 -13.57 0.14
N SER A 14 6.98 -13.84 -0.93
CA SER A 14 7.35 -14.68 -2.08
C SER A 14 7.03 -16.19 -1.97
N ILE A 15 5.75 -16.53 -1.88
CA ILE A 15 5.16 -17.58 -2.73
C ILE A 15 3.75 -17.15 -3.13
N CYS A 16 3.61 -16.42 -4.24
CA CYS A 16 2.31 -16.20 -4.87
C CYS A 16 1.96 -17.47 -5.66
N SER A 17 1.28 -18.42 -5.01
CA SER A 17 0.62 -19.53 -5.71
C SER A 17 -0.78 -19.08 -6.09
N ILE A 18 -1.03 -19.15 -7.40
CA ILE A 18 -2.32 -18.94 -8.06
C ILE A 18 -3.39 -19.78 -7.35
N ILE A 19 -4.22 -19.12 -6.54
CA ILE A 19 -5.56 -19.56 -6.20
C ILE A 19 -6.50 -18.60 -6.91
N LEU A 20 -7.01 -19.05 -8.05
CA LEU A 20 -8.18 -18.47 -8.69
C LEU A 20 -9.40 -18.87 -7.84
N VAL A 21 -10.04 -17.89 -7.21
CA VAL A 21 -11.49 -17.62 -7.12
C VAL A 21 -11.74 -16.70 -5.90
N SER A 22 -12.45 -15.60 -6.16
CA SER A 22 -12.92 -14.54 -5.24
C SER A 22 -11.88 -13.46 -4.86
N GLY A 23 -11.64 -12.54 -5.79
CA GLY A 23 -10.66 -11.46 -5.68
C GLY A 23 -11.21 -10.14 -5.12
N PHE A 24 -10.25 -9.33 -4.65
CA PHE A 24 -10.31 -7.91 -4.26
C PHE A 24 -10.87 -7.59 -2.87
N LEU A 25 -10.13 -7.96 -1.83
CA LEU A 25 -10.03 -7.15 -0.62
C LEU A 25 -8.54 -7.01 -0.26
N PRO A 26 -8.02 -5.80 0.03
CA PRO A 26 -6.62 -5.60 0.40
C PRO A 26 -6.29 -6.37 1.68
N SER A 27 -5.10 -6.97 1.70
CA SER A 27 -4.63 -7.83 2.80
C SER A 27 -4.22 -6.96 3.98
N GLY A 28 -5.06 -6.90 5.01
CA GLY A 28 -4.80 -6.16 6.26
C GLY A 28 -6.05 -5.95 7.12
N ASN A 29 -7.24 -5.89 6.52
CA ASN A 29 -8.46 -5.48 7.23
C ASN A 29 -9.15 -6.69 7.86
N ALA A 30 -9.38 -6.64 9.18
CA ALA A 30 -10.31 -7.55 9.84
C ALA A 30 -11.73 -7.20 9.36
N LEU A 31 -12.26 -7.92 8.38
CA LEU A 31 -13.61 -7.70 7.87
C LEU A 31 -14.63 -8.08 8.95
N HIS A 32 -15.07 -7.10 9.74
CA HIS A 32 -16.15 -7.27 10.71
C HIS A 32 -17.52 -7.34 10.01
N ASN A 33 -17.62 -6.79 8.81
CA ASN A 33 -18.83 -6.73 8.00
C ASN A 33 -18.76 -7.71 6.81
N GLU A 34 -19.91 -8.28 6.45
CA GLU A 34 -20.04 -9.28 5.37
C GLU A 34 -20.01 -8.63 3.97
N ASN A 35 -20.72 -7.51 3.81
CA ASN A 35 -20.94 -6.83 2.53
C ASN A 35 -20.42 -5.39 2.51
N LEU A 36 -20.12 -4.79 3.68
CA LEU A 36 -19.64 -3.41 3.78
C LEU A 36 -18.11 -3.39 3.93
N TYR A 37 -17.45 -2.59 3.10
CA TYR A 37 -16.03 -2.25 3.21
C TYR A 37 -15.88 -0.73 3.28
N VAL A 38 -14.97 -0.26 4.14
CA VAL A 38 -14.62 1.15 4.30
C VAL A 38 -13.10 1.26 4.26
N SER A 39 -12.56 2.12 3.40
CA SER A 39 -11.12 2.15 3.10
C SER A 39 -10.22 2.49 4.30
N ALA A 40 -10.69 3.31 5.23
CA ALA A 40 -9.96 3.66 6.45
C ALA A 40 -10.23 2.72 7.64
N GLU A 41 -10.97 1.61 7.45
CA GLU A 41 -11.08 0.57 8.49
C GLU A 41 -9.76 -0.20 8.61
N ASN A 42 -8.85 0.32 9.43
CA ASN A 42 -7.54 -0.24 9.67
C ASN A 42 -7.17 -0.17 11.17
N ALA A 43 -6.99 -1.34 11.78
CA ALA A 43 -6.67 -1.46 13.20
C ALA A 43 -5.29 -0.90 13.56
N ASP A 44 -4.34 -0.85 12.63
CA ASP A 44 -2.99 -0.29 12.86
C ASP A 44 -3.04 1.24 13.05
N PHE A 45 -4.10 1.89 12.54
CA PHE A 45 -4.41 3.31 12.72
C PHE A 45 -5.59 3.55 13.66
N GLU A 46 -6.03 2.54 14.42
CA GLU A 46 -7.24 2.60 15.27
C GLU A 46 -8.49 3.09 14.51
N ASN A 47 -8.61 2.77 13.22
CA ASN A 47 -9.65 3.26 12.31
C ASN A 47 -9.70 4.80 12.18
N THR A 48 -8.56 5.48 12.35
CA THR A 48 -8.45 6.94 12.26
C THR A 48 -8.26 7.38 10.81
N PHE A 49 -8.94 8.46 10.42
CA PHE A 49 -8.72 9.18 9.17
C PHE A 49 -8.67 10.69 9.44
N GLY A 50 -8.06 11.46 8.54
CA GLY A 50 -7.80 12.87 8.79
C GLY A 50 -7.64 13.71 7.54
N GLY A 51 -7.66 15.04 7.73
CA GLY A 51 -7.47 16.00 6.65
C GLY A 51 -8.47 15.82 5.50
N ALA A 52 -7.96 15.95 4.28
CA ALA A 52 -8.70 15.85 3.03
C ALA A 52 -8.70 14.42 2.44
N GLN A 53 -8.36 13.39 3.23
CA GLN A 53 -8.39 12.00 2.78
C GLN A 53 -9.78 11.63 2.25
N VAL A 54 -9.82 10.99 1.08
CA VAL A 54 -11.06 10.45 0.51
C VAL A 54 -11.27 9.05 1.06
N ILE A 55 -12.47 8.80 1.59
CA ILE A 55 -12.86 7.48 2.08
C ILE A 55 -13.73 6.80 1.04
N GLU A 56 -13.31 5.62 0.60
CA GLU A 56 -14.10 4.75 -0.27
C GLU A 56 -14.96 3.82 0.57
N VAL A 57 -16.25 3.78 0.24
CA VAL A 57 -17.21 2.84 0.78
C VAL A 57 -17.66 1.91 -0.33
N ILE A 58 -17.57 0.60 -0.08
CA ILE A 58 -17.99 -0.43 -1.02
C ILE A 58 -19.08 -1.27 -0.37
N VAL A 59 -20.19 -1.47 -1.08
CA VAL A 59 -21.19 -2.50 -0.76
C VAL A 59 -21.11 -3.60 -1.81
N ASN A 60 -20.62 -4.75 -1.40
CA ASN A 60 -20.53 -5.96 -2.22
C ASN A 60 -21.55 -6.99 -1.72
N ASP A 61 -22.82 -6.77 -2.05
CA ASP A 61 -23.94 -7.59 -1.61
C ASP A 61 -24.53 -8.35 -2.81
N SER A 62 -24.54 -9.68 -2.73
CA SER A 62 -25.00 -10.55 -3.82
C SER A 62 -26.47 -10.36 -4.19
N ASP A 63 -27.30 -9.87 -3.27
CA ASP A 63 -28.73 -9.67 -3.52
C ASP A 63 -29.00 -8.45 -4.41
N ILE A 64 -28.02 -7.53 -4.52
CA ILE A 64 -28.11 -6.28 -5.29
C ILE A 64 -26.93 -6.11 -6.27
N SER A 65 -26.27 -7.20 -6.65
CA SER A 65 -25.10 -7.17 -7.54
C SER A 65 -25.39 -7.39 -9.02
N SER A 66 -26.65 -7.63 -9.39
CA SER A 66 -26.98 -7.87 -10.81
C SER A 66 -26.70 -6.62 -11.64
N THR A 67 -25.88 -6.76 -12.67
CA THR A 67 -25.59 -5.67 -13.61
C THR A 67 -26.49 -5.70 -14.85
N ILE A 68 -27.15 -6.83 -15.12
CA ILE A 68 -27.95 -7.06 -16.33
C ILE A 68 -29.46 -7.01 -16.13
N SER A 69 -29.96 -7.06 -14.88
CA SER A 69 -31.39 -7.20 -14.58
C SER A 69 -31.96 -5.96 -13.88
N GLY A 70 -32.73 -5.15 -14.61
CA GLY A 70 -33.61 -4.08 -14.07
C GLY A 70 -32.95 -3.11 -13.07
N LYS A 71 -33.76 -2.29 -12.40
CA LYS A 71 -33.32 -1.58 -11.19
C LYS A 71 -33.25 -2.61 -10.05
N VAL A 72 -32.05 -2.96 -9.59
CA VAL A 72 -31.87 -3.65 -8.31
C VAL A 72 -31.97 -2.64 -7.17
N GLY A 73 -32.20 -3.09 -5.94
CA GLY A 73 -32.31 -2.18 -4.79
C GLY A 73 -31.01 -1.38 -4.60
N ILE A 74 -31.08 -0.06 -4.70
CA ILE A 74 -29.96 0.84 -4.39
C ILE A 74 -29.65 0.67 -2.88
N PRO A 75 -28.40 0.37 -2.49
CA PRO A 75 -28.05 0.21 -1.08
C PRO A 75 -28.19 1.55 -0.38
N ARG A 76 -28.84 1.54 0.79
CA ARG A 76 -28.90 2.71 1.66
C ARG A 76 -27.66 2.72 2.55
N VAL A 77 -26.75 3.66 2.28
CA VAL A 77 -25.53 3.86 3.08
C VAL A 77 -25.61 5.21 3.77
N GLU A 78 -25.28 5.24 5.05
CA GLU A 78 -25.24 6.46 5.85
C GLU A 78 -23.84 6.73 6.40
N VAL A 79 -23.44 8.00 6.44
CA VAL A 79 -22.26 8.53 7.13
C VAL A 79 -22.74 9.52 8.19
N ASP A 80 -22.62 9.16 9.47
CA ASP A 80 -23.20 9.89 10.61
C ASP A 80 -24.71 10.17 10.48
N GLY A 81 -25.42 9.24 9.84
CA GLY A 81 -26.86 9.35 9.61
C GLY A 81 -27.24 10.15 8.36
N ASN A 82 -26.28 10.73 7.66
CA ASN A 82 -26.47 11.43 6.38
C ASN A 82 -26.34 10.44 5.22
N ASN A 83 -27.19 10.57 4.19
CA ASN A 83 -27.17 9.68 3.04
C ASN A 83 -25.88 9.83 2.20
N LEU A 84 -25.17 8.72 1.99
CA LEU A 84 -24.10 8.61 1.00
C LEU A 84 -24.66 7.99 -0.29
N VAL A 85 -24.64 8.75 -1.37
CA VAL A 85 -25.10 8.26 -2.68
C VAL A 85 -24.11 7.24 -3.22
N MET A 86 -24.63 6.05 -3.54
CA MET A 86 -23.86 4.92 -4.05
C MET A 86 -24.16 4.70 -5.53
N ALA A 87 -23.16 4.42 -6.35
CA ALA A 87 -23.31 4.06 -7.76
C ALA A 87 -22.81 2.64 -8.03
N GLN A 88 -23.53 1.88 -8.85
CA GLN A 88 -23.13 0.52 -9.17
C GLN A 88 -22.05 0.51 -10.26
N ALA A 89 -20.95 -0.17 -9.98
CA ALA A 89 -19.90 -0.42 -10.97
C ALA A 89 -20.23 -1.64 -11.87
N SER A 90 -19.51 -1.74 -12.97
CA SER A 90 -19.58 -2.87 -13.93
C SER A 90 -19.27 -4.25 -13.33
N ASN A 91 -18.61 -4.29 -12.15
CA ASN A 91 -18.33 -5.52 -11.40
C ASN A 91 -19.49 -5.96 -10.49
N GLY A 92 -20.58 -5.19 -10.41
CA GLY A 92 -21.77 -5.46 -9.61
C GLY A 92 -21.72 -4.92 -8.18
N ALA A 93 -20.57 -4.49 -7.68
CA ALA A 93 -20.47 -3.81 -6.39
C ALA A 93 -20.89 -2.33 -6.50
N TRP A 94 -21.25 -1.75 -5.36
CA TRP A 94 -21.67 -0.36 -5.24
C TRP A 94 -20.60 0.47 -4.54
N PHE A 95 -20.32 1.65 -5.07
CA PHE A 95 -19.23 2.52 -4.64
C PHE A 95 -19.77 3.89 -4.26
N GLY A 96 -19.21 4.48 -3.21
CA GLY A 96 -19.42 5.86 -2.81
C GLY A 96 -18.16 6.41 -2.16
N TYR A 97 -17.91 7.70 -2.35
CA TYR A 97 -16.75 8.40 -1.81
C TYR A 97 -17.18 9.54 -0.91
N PHE A 98 -16.54 9.70 0.24
CA PHE A 98 -16.77 10.84 1.12
C PHE A 98 -15.50 11.42 1.72
N SER A 99 -15.58 12.68 2.15
CA SER A 99 -14.49 13.36 2.85
C SER A 99 -15.01 14.52 3.72
N ASN A 100 -14.10 15.20 4.42
CA ASN A 100 -14.38 16.41 5.19
C ASN A 100 -14.42 17.63 4.26
N TYR A 101 -15.52 18.40 4.29
CA TYR A 101 -15.70 19.56 3.41
C TYR A 101 -14.63 20.65 3.60
N ASP A 102 -14.37 21.07 4.85
CA ASP A 102 -13.43 22.16 5.13
C ASP A 102 -12.00 21.80 4.70
N ALA A 103 -11.61 20.54 4.91
CA ALA A 103 -10.29 20.05 4.51
C ALA A 103 -10.15 19.92 3.00
N VAL A 104 -11.15 19.36 2.31
CA VAL A 104 -11.17 19.27 0.83
C VAL A 104 -11.14 20.67 0.21
N SER A 105 -11.99 21.58 0.68
CA SER A 105 -12.02 22.96 0.18
C SER A 105 -10.69 23.69 0.38
N SER A 106 -9.98 23.41 1.47
CA SER A 106 -8.66 23.98 1.73
C SER A 106 -7.58 23.38 0.83
N ALA A 107 -7.60 22.05 0.65
CA ALA A 107 -6.65 21.33 -0.20
C ALA A 107 -6.76 21.74 -1.67
N ASP A 108 -7.98 21.81 -2.18
CA ASP A 108 -8.29 22.18 -3.57
C ASP A 108 -7.77 23.59 -3.91
N ALA A 109 -8.02 24.54 -3.00
CA ALA A 109 -7.57 25.93 -3.15
C ALA A 109 -6.04 26.11 -3.17
N MET A 110 -5.26 25.12 -2.73
CA MET A 110 -3.78 25.20 -2.69
C MET A 110 -3.13 24.89 -4.05
N SER A 111 -3.85 24.27 -5.00
CA SER A 111 -3.32 23.89 -6.33
C SER A 111 -1.98 23.12 -6.26
N ALA A 112 -1.84 22.25 -5.24
CA ALA A 112 -0.63 21.47 -4.95
C ALA A 112 -0.66 20.06 -5.56
N GLY A 113 -1.40 19.89 -6.66
CA GLY A 113 -1.77 18.58 -7.21
C GLY A 113 -2.93 17.91 -6.48
N LEU A 114 -3.41 18.50 -5.39
CA LEU A 114 -4.58 18.11 -4.62
C LEU A 114 -5.83 18.75 -5.24
N GLU A 115 -6.26 18.25 -6.41
CA GLU A 115 -7.45 18.73 -7.12
C GLU A 115 -8.61 17.76 -6.87
N PHE A 116 -9.71 18.22 -6.29
CA PHE A 116 -10.84 17.37 -5.90
C PHE A 116 -12.00 17.44 -6.89
N GLY A 117 -11.94 18.34 -7.88
CA GLY A 117 -12.97 18.58 -8.88
C GLY A 117 -13.72 19.89 -8.62
N VAL A 118 -14.89 20.03 -9.24
CA VAL A 118 -15.71 21.23 -9.05
C VAL A 118 -16.68 21.02 -7.90
N SER A 119 -16.71 21.96 -6.95
CA SER A 119 -17.64 21.94 -5.82
C SER A 119 -19.03 22.40 -6.22
N CYS A 120 -20.02 21.52 -6.07
CA CYS A 120 -21.42 21.76 -6.39
C CYS A 120 -22.31 21.74 -5.14
N SER A 121 -23.31 22.62 -5.09
CA SER A 121 -24.43 22.45 -4.15
C SER A 121 -25.26 21.21 -4.51
N SER A 122 -26.13 20.76 -3.61
CA SER A 122 -26.97 19.57 -3.84
C SER A 122 -27.81 19.65 -5.13
N ASP A 123 -28.44 20.80 -5.41
CA ASP A 123 -29.27 21.00 -6.60
C ASP A 123 -28.43 21.03 -7.90
N GLU A 124 -27.26 21.66 -7.83
CA GLU A 124 -26.31 21.71 -8.94
C GLU A 124 -25.72 20.33 -9.22
N ALA A 125 -25.42 19.54 -8.18
CA ALA A 125 -24.93 18.16 -8.33
C ALA A 125 -25.99 17.23 -8.95
N ILE A 126 -27.27 17.36 -8.55
CA ILE A 126 -28.38 16.65 -9.22
C ILE A 126 -28.44 17.03 -10.69
N SER A 127 -28.28 18.33 -11.00
CA SER A 127 -28.22 18.80 -12.38
C SER A 127 -27.05 18.13 -13.09
N ALA A 128 -25.81 18.31 -12.64
CA ALA A 128 -24.60 17.80 -13.29
C ALA A 128 -24.55 16.28 -13.46
N THR A 129 -25.18 15.51 -12.58
CA THR A 129 -25.16 14.03 -12.60
C THR A 129 -26.38 13.41 -13.28
N SER A 130 -27.48 14.17 -13.45
CA SER A 130 -28.79 13.66 -13.90
C SER A 130 -29.41 12.56 -13.03
N ILE A 131 -28.98 12.39 -11.77
CA ILE A 131 -29.53 11.34 -10.89
C ILE A 131 -31.05 11.50 -10.76
N ASP A 132 -31.78 10.38 -10.89
CA ASP A 132 -33.25 10.33 -10.93
C ASP A 132 -33.88 10.87 -9.62
N ASP A 133 -33.20 10.63 -8.50
CA ASP A 133 -33.65 11.06 -7.17
C ASP A 133 -33.14 12.46 -6.86
N ALA A 134 -34.02 13.46 -7.04
CA ALA A 134 -33.72 14.86 -6.75
C ALA A 134 -33.37 15.15 -5.28
N THR A 135 -33.49 14.17 -4.38
CA THR A 135 -33.13 14.31 -2.96
C THR A 135 -31.82 13.61 -2.60
N ALA A 136 -31.14 12.97 -3.55
CA ALA A 136 -29.99 12.10 -3.30
C ALA A 136 -28.87 12.78 -2.49
N PHE A 137 -28.64 14.08 -2.75
CA PHE A 137 -27.58 14.88 -2.11
C PHE A 137 -28.07 15.86 -1.04
N ASN A 138 -29.30 15.74 -0.53
CA ASN A 138 -29.84 16.70 0.44
C ASN A 138 -29.10 16.72 1.78
N ASP A 139 -28.41 15.63 2.12
CA ASP A 139 -27.68 15.51 3.38
C ASP A 139 -26.18 15.86 3.24
N THR A 140 -25.70 16.23 2.04
CA THR A 140 -24.29 16.62 1.83
C THR A 140 -24.08 18.11 2.09
N THR A 141 -22.86 18.47 2.47
CA THR A 141 -22.44 19.88 2.53
C THR A 141 -22.14 20.41 1.13
N ALA A 142 -21.42 19.61 0.34
CA ALA A 142 -21.19 19.82 -1.08
C ALA A 142 -20.87 18.48 -1.77
N VAL A 143 -20.99 18.44 -3.08
CA VAL A 143 -20.56 17.32 -3.92
C VAL A 143 -19.46 17.80 -4.84
N TRP A 144 -18.31 17.15 -4.79
CA TRP A 144 -17.18 17.47 -5.67
C TRP A 144 -17.20 16.50 -6.84
N ILE A 145 -17.35 17.01 -8.05
CA ILE A 145 -17.53 16.19 -9.26
C ILE A 145 -16.32 16.26 -10.18
N SER A 146 -16.08 15.18 -10.92
CA SER A 146 -14.99 15.07 -11.89
C SER A 146 -15.30 15.72 -13.24
N SER A 147 -15.94 16.88 -13.26
CA SER A 147 -16.26 17.60 -14.50
C SER A 147 -16.10 19.11 -14.33
N ALA A 148 -15.98 19.81 -15.46
CA ALA A 148 -15.65 21.24 -15.49
C ALA A 148 -16.73 22.18 -14.95
N ASP A 149 -17.97 21.71 -14.80
CA ASP A 149 -19.09 22.55 -14.36
C ASP A 149 -20.18 21.72 -13.69
N CYS A 150 -20.89 22.34 -12.75
CA CYS A 150 -22.03 21.75 -12.06
C CYS A 150 -23.33 21.82 -12.91
N ASP A 151 -23.22 21.54 -14.20
CA ASP A 151 -24.30 21.55 -15.18
C ASP A 151 -24.06 20.46 -16.23
N LEU A 152 -25.11 19.89 -16.83
CA LEU A 152 -25.01 18.88 -17.89
C LEU A 152 -24.55 19.44 -19.22
N THR A 153 -24.81 20.72 -19.49
CA THR A 153 -24.69 21.27 -20.85
C THR A 153 -23.32 21.85 -21.20
N ASN A 154 -22.38 21.88 -20.24
CA ASN A 154 -21.04 22.46 -20.40
C ASN A 154 -19.90 21.59 -19.81
N GLN A 155 -20.07 20.27 -19.70
CA GLN A 155 -19.02 19.36 -19.21
C GLN A 155 -18.08 18.95 -20.35
N THR A 156 -17.38 19.91 -20.95
CA THR A 156 -16.52 19.66 -22.11
C THR A 156 -15.09 19.26 -21.76
N ASP A 157 -14.72 19.31 -20.47
CA ASP A 157 -13.38 18.96 -19.99
C ASP A 157 -13.48 18.12 -18.70
N ASP A 158 -12.79 16.97 -18.68
CA ASP A 158 -12.55 16.22 -17.45
C ASP A 158 -11.65 17.03 -16.51
N VAL A 159 -12.12 17.26 -15.29
CA VAL A 159 -11.25 17.81 -14.25
C VAL A 159 -10.49 16.65 -13.62
N THR A 160 -9.17 16.79 -13.55
CA THR A 160 -8.31 15.76 -12.97
C THR A 160 -8.52 15.71 -11.46
N THR A 161 -9.35 14.80 -10.98
CA THR A 161 -9.56 14.64 -9.52
C THR A 161 -8.47 13.80 -8.86
N VAL A 162 -8.36 13.89 -7.53
CA VAL A 162 -7.50 13.04 -6.73
C VAL A 162 -7.85 11.55 -6.88
N ILE A 163 -9.11 11.20 -7.15
CA ILE A 163 -9.54 9.81 -7.39
C ILE A 163 -9.13 9.40 -8.81
N ARG A 164 -8.06 8.61 -8.93
CA ARG A 164 -7.46 8.29 -10.25
C ARG A 164 -7.84 6.93 -10.81
N SER A 165 -8.48 6.06 -10.03
CA SER A 165 -8.72 4.67 -10.42
C SER A 165 -10.06 4.15 -9.91
N SER A 166 -11.07 5.01 -9.87
CA SER A 166 -12.46 4.61 -9.62
C SER A 166 -12.93 3.56 -10.64
N PRO A 167 -13.79 2.62 -10.24
CA PRO A 167 -14.31 1.62 -11.15
C PRO A 167 -15.27 2.25 -12.18
N SER A 168 -15.26 1.70 -13.39
CA SER A 168 -16.24 2.08 -14.43
C SER A 168 -17.66 1.69 -14.00
N LEU A 169 -18.60 2.60 -14.22
CA LEU A 169 -20.01 2.40 -13.91
C LEU A 169 -20.62 1.23 -14.70
N ASN A 170 -21.75 0.72 -14.23
CA ASN A 170 -22.57 -0.20 -14.99
C ASN A 170 -23.39 0.56 -16.06
N TYR A 171 -23.15 0.29 -17.35
CA TYR A 171 -23.81 0.92 -18.50
C TYR A 171 -24.90 0.06 -19.16
N ASN A 172 -25.51 -0.91 -18.45
CA ASN A 172 -26.57 -1.74 -19.04
C ASN A 172 -27.75 -0.92 -19.61
N ASN A 173 -28.05 0.23 -19.02
CA ASN A 173 -28.93 1.23 -19.61
C ASN A 173 -28.24 2.60 -19.57
N THR A 174 -28.03 3.20 -20.74
CA THR A 174 -27.35 4.49 -20.94
C THR A 174 -28.09 5.68 -20.32
N THR A 175 -29.38 5.52 -20.02
CA THR A 175 -30.22 6.50 -19.29
C THR A 175 -30.41 6.16 -17.81
N ASN A 176 -29.71 5.13 -17.31
CA ASN A 176 -29.74 4.70 -15.92
C ASN A 176 -28.39 4.07 -15.55
N VAL A 177 -27.31 4.76 -15.90
CA VAL A 177 -25.94 4.33 -15.62
C VAL A 177 -25.75 4.30 -14.10
N GLY A 178 -24.99 3.32 -13.62
CA GLY A 178 -24.78 3.11 -12.18
C GLY A 178 -26.04 2.71 -11.41
N GLN A 179 -27.15 2.44 -12.11
CA GLN A 179 -28.48 2.13 -11.56
C GLN A 179 -29.15 3.26 -10.75
N ILE A 180 -28.66 4.49 -10.86
CA ILE A 180 -29.20 5.64 -10.13
C ILE A 180 -29.67 6.79 -11.03
N GLY A 181 -29.77 6.56 -12.34
CA GLY A 181 -30.26 7.56 -13.30
C GLY A 181 -29.19 8.41 -13.98
N ILE A 182 -27.89 8.14 -13.77
CA ILE A 182 -26.83 8.88 -14.47
C ILE A 182 -27.01 8.71 -15.98
N ILE A 183 -26.90 9.81 -16.71
CA ILE A 183 -26.87 9.80 -18.17
C ILE A 183 -25.43 9.61 -18.63
N SER A 184 -25.16 8.66 -19.53
CA SER A 184 -23.82 8.51 -20.10
C SER A 184 -23.47 9.62 -21.08
N SER A 185 -22.19 9.94 -21.18
CA SER A 185 -21.54 10.73 -22.25
C SER A 185 -21.97 10.32 -23.66
N ASN A 186 -22.25 9.03 -23.87
CA ASN A 186 -22.67 8.50 -25.17
C ASN A 186 -24.09 8.93 -25.61
N GLU A 187 -24.92 9.46 -24.70
CA GLU A 187 -26.28 9.91 -25.01
C GLU A 187 -26.37 11.41 -25.33
N ILE A 188 -25.49 12.22 -24.72
CA ILE A 188 -25.47 13.68 -24.89
C ILE A 188 -24.13 14.05 -25.51
N SER A 189 -24.15 14.63 -26.72
CA SER A 189 -22.92 15.13 -27.34
C SER A 189 -22.27 16.20 -26.45
N ASP A 190 -20.95 16.13 -26.27
CA ASP A 190 -20.13 17.07 -25.50
C ASP A 190 -20.41 17.04 -23.96
N HIS A 191 -20.90 15.90 -23.45
CA HIS A 191 -21.06 15.63 -22.02
C HIS A 191 -20.01 14.62 -21.55
N GLU A 192 -19.15 15.01 -20.61
CA GLU A 192 -18.37 14.06 -19.81
C GLU A 192 -19.14 13.66 -18.54
N GLU A 193 -18.94 12.42 -18.09
CA GLU A 193 -19.65 11.88 -16.94
C GLU A 193 -19.05 12.44 -15.63
N ALA A 194 -19.90 13.06 -14.80
CA ALA A 194 -19.51 13.62 -13.49
C ALA A 194 -19.01 12.58 -12.45
N TRP A 195 -18.83 11.32 -12.85
CA TRP A 195 -18.31 10.24 -12.01
C TRP A 195 -16.79 10.08 -12.21
N PRO A 196 -16.00 9.95 -11.14
CA PRO A 196 -16.41 9.84 -9.74
C PRO A 196 -16.76 11.18 -9.09
N TRP A 197 -17.56 11.13 -8.02
CA TRP A 197 -17.80 12.29 -7.16
C TRP A 197 -17.52 11.98 -5.69
N ILE A 198 -17.24 13.03 -4.91
CA ILE A 198 -17.00 12.96 -3.47
C ILE A 198 -18.12 13.70 -2.75
N SER A 199 -18.89 12.98 -1.94
CA SER A 199 -19.86 13.59 -1.03
C SER A 199 -19.14 14.11 0.20
N THR A 200 -19.17 15.42 0.43
CA THR A 200 -18.49 16.01 1.58
C THR A 200 -19.45 16.33 2.72
N TYR A 201 -18.98 16.13 3.94
CA TYR A 201 -19.69 16.45 5.17
C TYR A 201 -18.79 17.27 6.10
N ASN A 202 -19.38 17.96 7.06
CA ASN A 202 -18.63 18.71 8.07
C ASN A 202 -18.37 17.82 9.29
N PHE A 203 -17.21 17.18 9.34
CA PHE A 203 -16.78 16.45 10.53
C PHE A 203 -16.02 17.38 11.48
N SER A 204 -16.37 17.30 12.76
CA SER A 204 -15.47 17.71 13.84
C SER A 204 -14.67 16.50 14.29
N SER A 205 -13.57 16.73 15.01
CA SER A 205 -12.83 15.60 15.56
C SER A 205 -13.73 14.74 16.46
N GLY A 206 -13.73 13.44 16.20
CA GLY A 206 -14.63 12.50 16.87
C GLY A 206 -15.03 11.31 15.99
N PRO A 207 -15.90 10.44 16.51
CA PRO A 207 -16.31 9.23 15.83
C PRO A 207 -17.25 9.55 14.66
N VAL A 208 -16.98 8.91 13.52
CA VAL A 208 -17.81 8.94 12.31
C VAL A 208 -18.31 7.54 12.04
N LYS A 209 -19.63 7.36 12.03
CA LYS A 209 -20.28 6.05 11.86
C LYS A 209 -20.76 5.85 10.43
N ILE A 210 -20.26 4.81 9.78
CA ILE A 210 -20.64 4.43 8.42
C ILE A 210 -21.48 3.17 8.51
N CYS A 211 -22.67 3.17 7.91
CA CYS A 211 -23.58 2.03 7.95
C CYS A 211 -24.19 1.70 6.60
N TYR A 212 -24.10 0.43 6.20
CA TYR A 212 -24.97 -0.15 5.18
C TYR A 212 -26.24 -0.67 5.85
N LEU A 213 -27.36 -0.01 5.58
CA LEU A 213 -28.64 -0.26 6.24
C LEU A 213 -29.44 -1.36 5.55
N THR A 214 -29.62 -2.45 6.29
CA THR A 214 -30.50 -3.57 5.94
C THR A 214 -31.28 -4.01 7.18
N ASN A 215 -32.07 -5.08 7.06
CA ASN A 215 -32.69 -5.74 8.22
C ASN A 215 -31.66 -6.18 9.28
N LYS A 216 -30.39 -6.39 8.88
CA LYS A 216 -29.24 -6.62 9.74
C LYS A 216 -28.12 -5.67 9.30
N SER A 217 -28.29 -4.40 9.67
CA SER A 217 -27.36 -3.34 9.27
C SER A 217 -25.92 -3.67 9.67
N GLN A 218 -25.00 -3.34 8.77
CA GLN A 218 -23.56 -3.53 8.92
C GLN A 218 -22.94 -2.15 9.08
N CYS A 219 -22.08 -1.97 10.08
CA CYS A 219 -21.53 -0.65 10.38
C CYS A 219 -20.06 -0.73 10.79
N THR A 220 -19.33 0.33 10.44
CA THR A 220 -17.97 0.60 10.88
C THR A 220 -17.96 1.97 11.54
N ILE A 221 -17.15 2.14 12.59
CA ILE A 221 -16.90 3.44 13.20
C ILE A 221 -15.44 3.78 12.91
N LEU A 222 -15.25 4.93 12.29
CA LEU A 222 -13.95 5.57 12.12
C LEU A 222 -13.82 6.70 13.15
N GLU A 223 -12.60 7.18 13.37
CA GLU A 223 -12.32 8.40 14.15
C GLU A 223 -11.77 9.47 13.20
N TYR A 224 -12.45 10.61 13.08
CA TYR A 224 -11.89 11.78 12.38
C TYR A 224 -10.96 12.54 13.34
N HIS A 225 -9.66 12.55 13.05
CA HIS A 225 -8.66 13.26 13.86
C HIS A 225 -7.38 13.51 13.05
N ASN A 226 -6.43 14.25 13.62
CA ASN A 226 -5.05 14.12 13.14
C ASN A 226 -4.54 12.70 13.41
N THR A 227 -3.55 12.25 12.66
CA THR A 227 -3.04 10.86 12.77
C THR A 227 -1.64 10.80 13.35
N SER A 228 -1.16 11.91 13.91
CA SER A 228 0.23 12.14 14.33
C SER A 228 0.77 11.06 15.28
N ASP A 229 -0.09 10.50 16.13
CA ASP A 229 0.25 9.43 17.08
C ASP A 229 0.57 8.09 16.40
N PHE A 230 0.00 7.85 15.21
CA PHE A 230 0.18 6.61 14.43
C PHE A 230 1.29 6.73 13.38
N VAL A 231 1.87 7.92 13.24
CA VAL A 231 2.91 8.19 12.26
C VAL A 231 4.27 7.63 12.71
N SER A 232 4.89 6.86 11.83
CA SER A 232 6.22 6.30 12.04
C SER A 232 7.09 6.32 10.79
N MET A 233 8.40 6.33 11.00
CA MET A 233 9.40 6.18 9.96
C MET A 233 10.41 5.12 10.40
N SER A 234 10.88 4.30 9.48
CA SER A 234 11.94 3.33 9.70
C SER A 234 12.97 3.33 8.57
N ILE A 235 14.18 2.85 8.87
CA ILE A 235 15.23 2.59 7.89
C ILE A 235 15.70 1.15 8.00
N ASP A 236 16.18 0.59 6.90
CA ASP A 236 16.57 -0.82 6.82
C ASP A 236 17.76 -1.19 7.74
N ARG A 237 18.63 -0.24 8.06
CA ARG A 237 19.75 -0.42 9.01
C ARG A 237 20.27 0.92 9.53
N THR A 238 21.01 0.92 10.64
CA THR A 238 21.63 2.17 11.16
C THR A 238 23.10 2.33 10.79
N SER A 239 23.71 1.32 10.16
CA SER A 239 25.11 1.33 9.73
C SER A 239 25.21 0.91 8.26
N TYR A 240 25.84 1.75 7.45
CA TYR A 240 25.86 1.58 5.99
C TYR A 240 27.28 1.56 5.43
N PRO A 241 27.60 0.64 4.50
CA PRO A 241 28.79 0.75 3.69
C PRO A 241 28.68 1.92 2.71
N LYS A 242 29.82 2.36 2.19
CA LYS A 242 29.84 3.38 1.13
C LYS A 242 29.12 2.86 -0.11
N GLY A 243 28.31 3.71 -0.75
CA GLY A 243 27.53 3.34 -1.94
C GLY A 243 26.27 2.53 -1.64
N ALA A 244 25.97 2.21 -0.38
CA ALA A 244 24.75 1.50 -0.03
C ALA A 244 23.51 2.37 -0.20
N GLN A 245 22.44 1.75 -0.67
CA GLN A 245 21.10 2.32 -0.73
C GLN A 245 20.57 2.54 0.69
N VAL A 246 19.77 3.58 0.88
CA VAL A 246 19.08 3.88 2.13
C VAL A 246 17.59 3.67 1.85
N GLU A 247 17.07 2.55 2.34
CA GLU A 247 15.65 2.20 2.23
C GLU A 247 14.94 2.82 3.41
N ILE A 248 13.88 3.58 3.12
CA ILE A 248 13.08 4.30 4.11
C ILE A 248 11.63 3.88 3.92
N GLU A 249 10.99 3.53 5.02
CA GLU A 249 9.54 3.30 5.07
C GLU A 249 8.89 4.36 5.97
N ILE A 250 7.81 4.97 5.50
CA ILE A 250 6.96 5.88 6.24
C ILE A 250 5.58 5.25 6.37
N TYR A 251 5.08 5.17 7.60
CA TYR A 251 3.69 4.82 7.88
C TYR A 251 2.97 6.09 8.31
N ASP A 252 2.14 6.63 7.43
CA ASP A 252 1.32 7.83 7.65
C ASP A 252 0.05 7.74 6.80
N VAL A 253 -1.09 7.49 7.44
CA VAL A 253 -2.38 7.37 6.76
C VAL A 253 -2.89 8.70 6.22
N MET A 254 -2.43 9.86 6.70
CA MET A 254 -2.84 11.16 6.15
C MET A 254 -2.19 11.45 4.79
N LEU A 255 -1.10 10.77 4.44
CA LEU A 255 -0.55 10.81 3.09
C LEU A 255 -1.37 9.99 2.08
N ASN A 256 -2.27 9.11 2.52
CA ASN A 256 -3.11 8.30 1.64
C ASN A 256 -4.38 9.08 1.25
N ILE A 257 -4.30 9.96 0.27
CA ILE A 257 -5.40 10.83 -0.17
C ILE A 257 -6.39 10.07 -1.09
N ASP A 258 -5.88 9.26 -2.01
CA ASP A 258 -6.68 8.53 -3.01
C ASP A 258 -6.77 7.03 -2.64
N PRO A 259 -7.93 6.53 -2.18
CA PRO A 259 -8.08 5.14 -1.81
C PRO A 259 -8.02 4.17 -3.01
N THR A 260 -8.12 4.68 -4.25
CA THR A 260 -8.27 3.87 -5.47
C THR A 260 -6.97 3.65 -6.21
N SER A 261 -5.93 4.45 -5.96
CA SER A 261 -4.63 4.35 -6.61
C SER A 261 -3.50 4.48 -5.58
N LYS A 262 -2.24 4.46 -6.03
CA LYS A 262 -1.10 4.71 -5.15
C LYS A 262 -0.86 6.20 -5.09
N ASP A 263 -0.61 6.71 -3.90
CA ASP A 263 -0.20 8.09 -3.70
C ASP A 263 1.31 8.26 -3.76
N ASN A 264 1.74 9.46 -4.19
CA ASN A 264 3.14 9.81 -4.34
C ASN A 264 3.36 11.19 -3.73
N TRP A 265 4.38 11.33 -2.90
CA TRP A 265 4.69 12.57 -2.20
C TRP A 265 6.15 12.91 -2.38
N THR A 266 6.43 14.16 -2.74
CA THR A 266 7.79 14.67 -2.88
C THR A 266 8.07 15.67 -1.79
N PHE A 267 9.19 15.49 -1.10
CA PHE A 267 9.63 16.35 -0.01
C PHE A 267 10.91 17.06 -0.42
N ASP A 268 10.89 18.38 -0.40
CA ASP A 268 12.08 19.21 -0.56
C ASP A 268 12.62 19.57 0.83
N PHE A 269 13.71 18.90 1.20
CA PHE A 269 14.32 19.05 2.52
C PHE A 269 15.21 20.31 2.64
N THR A 270 15.32 21.13 1.59
CA THR A 270 16.02 22.43 1.65
C THR A 270 15.03 23.58 1.84
N SER A 271 13.93 23.60 1.10
CA SER A 271 12.85 24.59 1.29
C SER A 271 11.91 24.21 2.43
N ASN A 272 11.97 22.97 2.92
CA ASN A 272 11.04 22.41 3.91
C ASN A 272 9.59 22.49 3.40
N THR A 273 9.39 22.01 2.18
CA THR A 273 8.09 21.97 1.50
C THR A 273 7.77 20.56 1.03
N THR A 274 6.50 20.32 0.73
CA THR A 274 6.01 19.01 0.30
C THR A 274 5.01 19.17 -0.83
N SER A 275 5.09 18.36 -1.86
CA SER A 275 4.20 18.39 -3.00
C SER A 275 3.56 17.02 -3.19
N TYR A 276 2.29 17.02 -3.57
CA TYR A 276 1.54 15.81 -3.87
C TYR A 276 1.63 15.51 -5.36
N ASN A 277 1.82 14.23 -5.71
CA ASN A 277 1.85 13.74 -7.08
C ASN A 277 2.88 14.41 -8.02
N GLU A 278 3.93 14.99 -7.45
CA GLU A 278 5.13 15.28 -8.22
C GLU A 278 5.82 13.95 -8.58
N TYR A 279 6.29 13.79 -9.82
CA TYR A 279 6.97 12.59 -10.32
C TYR A 279 6.12 11.31 -10.43
N GLN A 280 5.01 11.35 -11.16
CA GLN A 280 4.23 10.16 -11.50
C GLN A 280 4.86 9.36 -12.65
N GLN A 281 5.15 8.07 -12.45
CA GLN A 281 5.43 7.08 -13.51
C GLN A 281 6.30 7.62 -14.65
N ASP A 282 7.51 8.10 -14.32
CA ASP A 282 8.50 8.70 -15.25
C ASP A 282 8.22 10.13 -15.78
N THR A 283 7.19 10.81 -15.30
CA THR A 283 6.86 12.20 -15.67
C THR A 283 6.97 13.14 -14.48
N ALA A 284 7.71 14.24 -14.65
CA ALA A 284 7.76 15.32 -13.66
C ALA A 284 6.71 16.37 -14.02
N SER A 285 5.89 16.75 -13.05
CA SER A 285 4.98 17.88 -13.10
C SER A 285 5.41 18.87 -12.02
N GLU A 286 5.36 20.17 -12.28
CA GLU A 286 5.60 21.17 -11.24
C GLU A 286 4.27 21.50 -10.57
N ASN A 287 4.04 20.94 -9.39
CA ASN A 287 2.91 21.28 -8.53
C ASN A 287 3.32 22.35 -7.52
N THR A 288 2.34 23.08 -6.99
CA THR A 288 2.60 24.02 -5.89
C THR A 288 3.09 23.25 -4.66
N ASP A 289 4.20 23.72 -4.10
CA ASP A 289 4.77 23.19 -2.87
C ASP A 289 3.97 23.65 -1.65
N LEU A 290 3.57 22.71 -0.80
CA LEU A 290 2.91 22.95 0.49
C LEU A 290 3.94 23.32 1.55
N SER A 291 3.72 24.44 2.23
CA SER A 291 4.51 24.90 3.37
C SER A 291 4.04 24.30 4.70
N ALA A 292 4.78 24.56 5.79
CA ALA A 292 4.36 24.28 7.17
C ALA A 292 2.97 24.81 7.54
N SER A 293 2.64 26.02 7.09
CA SER A 293 1.31 26.57 7.33
C SER A 293 0.22 25.85 6.53
N ASP A 294 0.54 25.40 5.32
CA ASP A 294 -0.42 24.72 4.45
C ASP A 294 -0.72 23.32 4.98
N LEU A 295 0.30 22.53 5.29
CA LEU A 295 0.14 21.20 5.86
C LEU A 295 -0.61 21.23 7.20
N LYS A 296 -0.35 22.24 8.04
CA LYS A 296 -1.14 22.45 9.26
C LYS A 296 -2.61 22.77 8.97
N THR A 297 -2.88 23.56 7.93
CA THR A 297 -4.26 23.86 7.49
C THR A 297 -4.97 22.60 6.98
N LEU A 298 -4.22 21.68 6.36
CA LEU A 298 -4.72 20.38 5.91
C LEU A 298 -4.83 19.33 7.03
N GLY A 299 -4.50 19.70 8.27
CA GLY A 299 -4.67 18.84 9.45
C GLY A 299 -3.50 17.90 9.74
N PHE A 300 -2.36 18.04 9.05
CA PHE A 300 -1.16 17.24 9.33
C PHE A 300 -0.50 17.61 10.66
N ASP A 301 -0.91 18.72 11.29
CA ASP A 301 -0.25 19.30 12.46
C ASP A 301 1.26 19.51 12.22
N ASP A 302 2.12 18.72 12.87
CA ASP A 302 3.59 18.74 12.70
C ASP A 302 4.09 17.63 11.74
N GLY A 303 3.17 16.80 11.22
CA GLY A 303 3.40 15.76 10.23
C GLY A 303 3.53 16.30 8.81
N GLY A 304 3.74 15.38 7.84
CA GLY A 304 3.91 15.77 6.43
C GLY A 304 5.22 16.49 6.11
N PHE A 305 6.22 16.49 7.00
CA PHE A 305 7.55 17.05 6.76
C PHE A 305 8.64 15.99 6.83
N PHE A 306 9.54 16.02 5.85
CA PHE A 306 10.71 15.15 5.78
C PHE A 306 11.98 16.00 5.60
N ASP A 307 12.94 15.83 6.51
CA ASP A 307 14.21 16.57 6.51
C ASP A 307 15.41 15.61 6.41
N VAL A 308 16.47 16.07 5.73
CA VAL A 308 17.71 15.33 5.53
C VAL A 308 18.92 16.21 5.78
N ILE A 309 19.65 15.90 6.84
CA ILE A 309 20.98 16.44 7.07
C ILE A 309 22.00 15.52 6.38
N THR A 310 22.39 15.89 5.16
CA THR A 310 23.25 15.04 4.31
C THR A 310 24.67 14.89 4.83
N ASN A 311 25.28 15.94 5.42
CA ASN A 311 26.64 15.97 5.98
C ASN A 311 27.76 15.40 5.09
N SER A 312 27.64 15.53 3.76
CA SER A 312 28.53 14.85 2.79
C SER A 312 28.60 13.32 2.98
N VAL A 313 27.55 12.74 3.56
CA VAL A 313 27.32 11.30 3.75
C VAL A 313 26.29 10.80 2.76
N LEU A 314 25.19 11.53 2.60
CA LEU A 314 24.05 11.14 1.79
C LEU A 314 24.04 11.87 0.45
N ILE A 315 23.51 11.22 -0.57
CA ILE A 315 23.25 11.81 -1.88
C ILE A 315 21.94 11.25 -2.44
N VAL A 316 21.13 12.15 -2.98
CA VAL A 316 19.93 11.79 -3.74
C VAL A 316 20.33 11.14 -5.06
N GLN A 317 19.52 10.21 -5.56
CA GLN A 317 19.73 9.59 -6.85
C GLN A 317 18.40 9.32 -7.54
N SER A 318 18.41 9.33 -8.88
CA SER A 318 17.25 8.83 -9.65
C SER A 318 17.14 7.31 -9.55
N ASN A 319 15.91 6.80 -9.59
CA ASN A 319 15.59 5.38 -9.68
C ASN A 319 14.70 5.09 -10.90
N GLY A 320 14.07 3.92 -10.93
CA GLY A 320 13.14 3.44 -11.95
C GLY A 320 11.94 4.36 -12.12
N ASP A 321 11.34 4.78 -11.01
CA ASP A 321 10.05 5.49 -10.99
C ASP A 321 10.22 7.02 -10.93
N VAL A 322 11.41 7.50 -10.52
CA VAL A 322 11.76 8.91 -10.39
C VAL A 322 13.03 9.24 -11.16
N LYS A 323 12.90 9.97 -12.27
CA LYS A 323 14.01 10.44 -13.12
C LYS A 323 14.29 11.92 -12.90
N ASN A 324 15.57 12.32 -13.01
CA ASN A 324 15.99 13.72 -12.96
C ASN A 324 15.49 14.46 -11.70
N ILE A 325 15.42 13.75 -10.57
CA ILE A 325 15.13 14.32 -9.28
C ILE A 325 16.24 15.30 -8.87
N ASP A 326 15.85 16.44 -8.30
CA ASP A 326 16.80 17.40 -7.76
C ASP A 326 17.51 16.86 -6.52
N ASP A 327 18.74 17.32 -6.27
CA ASP A 327 19.60 16.81 -5.19
C ASP A 327 19.06 17.09 -3.78
N ASN A 328 18.01 17.91 -3.65
CA ASN A 328 17.31 18.28 -2.42
C ASN A 328 15.90 17.67 -2.28
N LYS A 329 15.47 16.81 -3.20
CA LYS A 329 14.14 16.19 -3.18
C LYS A 329 14.22 14.69 -2.88
N ILE A 330 13.24 14.17 -2.15
CA ILE A 330 13.00 12.74 -1.96
C ILE A 330 11.54 12.45 -2.29
N VAL A 331 11.30 11.39 -3.04
CA VAL A 331 9.94 10.94 -3.38
C VAL A 331 9.61 9.67 -2.62
N PHE A 332 8.40 9.62 -2.09
CA PHE A 332 7.84 8.44 -1.46
C PHE A 332 6.61 7.98 -2.25
N HIS A 333 6.54 6.70 -2.54
CA HIS A 333 5.43 6.07 -3.24
C HIS A 333 4.70 5.13 -2.29
N GLU A 334 3.38 5.14 -2.35
CA GLU A 334 2.60 4.19 -1.60
C GLU A 334 2.89 2.76 -2.09
N THR A 335 3.23 1.88 -1.16
CA THR A 335 3.61 0.49 -1.43
C THR A 335 2.48 -0.28 -2.13
N ARG A 336 1.23 0.02 -1.77
CA ARG A 336 -0.01 -0.53 -2.32
C ARG A 336 -1.10 0.51 -2.15
N LYS A 337 -2.10 0.47 -3.02
CA LYS A 337 -3.29 1.33 -2.92
C LYS A 337 -3.87 1.26 -1.51
N ASN A 338 -4.08 2.41 -0.89
CA ASN A 338 -4.74 2.55 0.41
C ASN A 338 -4.07 1.73 1.53
N SER A 339 -2.74 1.68 1.55
CA SER A 339 -1.98 1.04 2.63
C SER A 339 -1.56 2.03 3.71
N GLY A 340 -1.41 3.32 3.39
CA GLY A 340 -0.76 4.30 4.28
C GLY A 340 0.72 4.02 4.54
N LEU A 341 1.32 3.06 3.82
CA LEU A 341 2.73 2.68 3.91
C LEU A 341 3.44 3.12 2.62
N PHE A 342 4.43 3.97 2.78
CA PHE A 342 5.19 4.57 1.70
C PHE A 342 6.66 4.18 1.76
N ASP A 343 7.28 4.00 0.61
CA ASP A 343 8.71 3.74 0.50
C ASP A 343 9.37 4.64 -0.57
N ASN A 344 10.69 4.72 -0.54
CA ASN A 344 11.47 5.53 -1.48
C ASN A 344 12.10 4.71 -2.61
N MET A 345 11.59 3.50 -2.88
CA MET A 345 12.13 2.53 -3.82
C MET A 345 11.35 2.49 -5.13
N ASP A 346 12.01 2.06 -6.19
CA ASP A 346 11.33 1.65 -7.42
C ASP A 346 10.91 0.18 -7.39
N SER A 347 10.20 -0.25 -8.43
CA SER A 347 9.81 -1.65 -8.66
C SER A 347 10.97 -2.68 -8.70
N THR A 348 12.23 -2.24 -8.78
CA THR A 348 13.44 -3.10 -8.77
C THR A 348 14.19 -3.06 -7.42
N GLY A 349 13.70 -2.30 -6.44
CA GLY A 349 14.35 -2.08 -5.14
C GLY A 349 15.46 -1.03 -5.17
N LYS A 350 15.46 -0.13 -6.15
CA LYS A 350 16.41 0.99 -6.20
C LYS A 350 15.80 2.22 -5.51
N THR A 351 16.43 2.63 -4.43
CA THR A 351 16.11 3.83 -3.64
C THR A 351 16.49 5.12 -4.37
N ASN A 352 15.81 6.21 -4.02
CA ASN A 352 16.23 7.56 -4.41
C ASN A 352 17.21 8.25 -3.43
N LEU A 353 17.69 7.53 -2.40
CA LEU A 353 18.70 8.01 -1.46
C LEU A 353 19.80 6.96 -1.23
N LYS A 354 21.07 7.37 -1.20
CA LYS A 354 22.17 6.46 -0.86
C LYS A 354 23.30 7.14 -0.10
N VAL A 355 24.17 6.32 0.47
CA VAL A 355 25.44 6.76 1.03
C VAL A 355 26.45 7.02 -0.09
N LEU A 356 27.10 8.18 -0.05
CA LEU A 356 28.17 8.57 -0.96
C LEU A 356 29.31 7.54 -0.97
N THR A 357 29.85 7.27 -2.17
CA THR A 357 30.96 6.31 -2.34
C THR A 357 32.27 6.81 -1.74
N ASN A 358 32.41 8.12 -1.56
CA ASN A 358 33.55 8.78 -0.91
C ASN A 358 33.28 9.16 0.55
N ALA A 359 32.09 8.89 1.12
CA ALA A 359 31.76 9.25 2.50
C ALA A 359 32.84 8.77 3.49
N GLU A 360 33.23 9.63 4.43
CA GLU A 360 34.23 9.27 5.44
C GLU A 360 33.68 8.25 6.44
N ARG A 361 34.52 7.36 6.95
CA ARG A 361 34.08 6.37 7.94
C ARG A 361 33.82 7.06 9.27
N GLY A 362 32.70 6.75 9.91
CA GLY A 362 32.34 7.30 11.22
C GLY A 362 31.60 8.63 11.17
N THR A 363 31.32 9.16 9.98
CA THR A 363 30.41 10.30 9.82
C THR A 363 28.95 9.83 9.74
N THR A 364 28.03 10.76 9.97
CA THR A 364 26.60 10.49 10.06
C THR A 364 25.79 11.45 9.20
N GLY A 365 24.90 10.90 8.38
CA GLY A 365 23.72 11.61 7.90
C GLY A 365 22.59 11.46 8.92
N VAL A 366 21.60 12.35 8.86
CA VAL A 366 20.39 12.26 9.68
C VAL A 366 19.19 12.45 8.77
N ILE A 367 18.18 11.61 8.95
CA ILE A 367 16.85 11.82 8.36
C ILE A 367 15.86 12.07 9.50
N THR A 368 14.88 12.93 9.28
CA THR A 368 13.85 13.25 10.28
C THR A 368 12.49 13.27 9.61
N TYR A 369 11.51 12.66 10.26
CA TYR A 369 10.11 12.70 9.85
C TYR A 369 9.23 12.72 11.09
N ASN A 370 8.22 13.59 11.11
CA ASN A 370 7.31 13.78 12.26
C ASN A 370 8.07 13.88 13.61
N ASP A 371 9.03 14.81 13.67
CA ASP A 371 9.93 15.07 14.81
C ASP A 371 10.78 13.88 15.31
N LYS A 372 10.80 12.76 14.58
CA LYS A 372 11.59 11.57 14.91
C LYS A 372 12.79 11.47 13.97
N SER A 373 13.99 11.66 14.52
CA SER A 373 15.24 11.55 13.76
C SER A 373 15.87 10.16 13.82
N GLN A 374 16.45 9.72 12.71
CA GLN A 374 17.29 8.52 12.62
C GLN A 374 18.65 8.83 12.03
N SER A 375 19.70 8.25 12.62
CA SER A 375 21.09 8.47 12.20
C SER A 375 21.58 7.36 11.27
N ILE A 376 22.17 7.76 10.16
CA ILE A 376 22.80 6.89 9.16
C ILE A 376 24.31 6.95 9.36
N LEU A 377 24.88 5.92 9.99
CA LEU A 377 26.32 5.85 10.29
C LEU A 377 27.11 5.17 9.17
N VAL A 378 28.14 5.83 8.64
CA VAL A 378 29.04 5.22 7.66
C VAL A 378 30.00 4.25 8.35
N ARG A 379 29.91 2.96 7.99
CA ARG A 379 30.75 1.90 8.55
C ARG A 379 31.30 0.97 7.48
N THR A 380 32.53 0.54 7.69
CA THR A 380 33.15 -0.52 6.89
C THR A 380 32.73 -1.88 7.42
N PHE A 381 32.24 -2.76 6.55
CA PHE A 381 31.94 -4.15 6.86
C PHE A 381 33.08 -5.03 6.35
N THR A 382 33.58 -5.92 7.19
CA THR A 382 34.48 -6.99 6.76
C THR A 382 33.63 -8.23 6.48
N GLY A 383 33.50 -8.62 5.23
CA GLY A 383 32.90 -9.90 4.87
C GLY A 383 33.79 -11.04 5.34
N SER A 384 33.25 -12.01 6.08
CA SER A 384 33.94 -13.24 6.43
C SER A 384 33.43 -14.36 5.54
N VAL A 385 34.28 -14.84 4.62
CA VAL A 385 34.02 -16.08 3.87
C VAL A 385 34.54 -17.23 4.72
N ILE A 386 33.63 -18.00 5.31
CA ILE A 386 33.99 -19.30 5.90
C ILE A 386 33.95 -20.31 4.75
N LEU A 387 35.12 -20.64 4.21
CA LEU A 387 35.25 -21.84 3.40
C LEU A 387 35.04 -23.03 4.34
N GLY A 388 33.89 -23.68 4.24
CA GLY A 388 33.66 -24.93 4.94
C GLY A 388 34.76 -25.91 4.53
N THR A 389 35.50 -26.43 5.51
CA THR A 389 36.14 -27.73 5.30
C THR A 389 35.02 -28.71 4.97
N PRO A 390 35.11 -29.52 3.90
CA PRO A 390 34.06 -30.47 3.58
C PRO A 390 33.73 -31.27 4.83
N SER A 391 32.44 -31.37 5.10
CA SER A 391 31.97 -32.06 6.29
C SER A 391 32.42 -33.53 6.23
N VAL A 392 32.72 -34.14 7.38
CA VAL A 392 33.09 -35.56 7.48
C VAL A 392 32.04 -36.46 6.78
N SER A 393 30.79 -36.01 6.68
CA SER A 393 29.70 -36.64 5.92
C SER A 393 29.95 -36.75 4.41
N GLU A 394 30.48 -35.71 3.74
CA GLU A 394 30.76 -35.76 2.29
C GLU A 394 31.93 -36.69 1.95
N GLN A 395 32.91 -36.81 2.86
CA GLN A 395 33.99 -37.80 2.71
C GLN A 395 33.49 -39.25 2.89
N ILE A 396 32.53 -39.48 3.78
CA ILE A 396 31.94 -40.81 4.03
C ILE A 396 31.08 -41.28 2.85
N GLU A 397 30.27 -40.40 2.24
CA GLU A 397 29.43 -40.77 1.08
C GLU A 397 30.24 -41.25 -0.14
N SER A 398 31.36 -40.57 -0.44
CA SER A 398 32.24 -40.99 -1.54
C SER A 398 32.92 -42.36 -1.33
N GLN A 399 33.17 -42.75 -0.07
CA GLN A 399 33.76 -44.06 0.25
C GLN A 399 32.72 -45.19 0.21
N ILE A 400 31.46 -44.91 0.54
CA ILE A 400 30.36 -45.90 0.49
C ILE A 400 30.04 -46.29 -0.96
N ILE A 401 30.17 -45.37 -1.93
CA ILE A 401 29.91 -45.63 -3.36
C ILE A 401 30.92 -46.63 -3.96
N GLN A 402 32.16 -46.69 -3.45
CA GLN A 402 33.17 -47.65 -3.92
C GLN A 402 33.16 -49.01 -3.18
N MET A 403 32.27 -49.19 -2.20
CA MET A 403 32.22 -50.42 -1.42
C MET A 403 31.55 -51.57 -2.22
N PRO A 404 32.20 -52.75 -2.33
CA PRO A 404 31.59 -53.90 -2.98
C PRO A 404 30.31 -54.35 -2.26
N ASP A 405 29.32 -54.83 -3.01
CA ASP A 405 28.00 -55.17 -2.45
C ASP A 405 28.05 -56.30 -1.41
N TRP A 406 29.04 -57.18 -1.49
CA TRP A 406 29.26 -58.21 -0.45
C TRP A 406 29.61 -57.59 0.90
N ALA A 407 30.39 -56.49 0.91
CA ALA A 407 30.78 -55.80 2.15
C ALA A 407 29.63 -54.94 2.70
N LYS A 408 28.77 -54.40 1.84
CA LYS A 408 27.53 -53.70 2.24
C LYS A 408 26.55 -54.63 2.98
N ASN A 409 26.46 -55.89 2.56
CA ASN A 409 25.45 -56.83 3.04
C ASN A 409 25.95 -57.80 4.13
N ILE A 410 27.21 -57.69 4.56
CA ILE A 410 27.85 -58.68 5.44
C ILE A 410 27.09 -58.93 6.75
N PHE A 411 26.57 -57.88 7.40
CA PHE A 411 25.80 -58.01 8.64
C PHE A 411 24.41 -58.61 8.42
N ILE A 412 23.78 -58.33 7.28
CA ILE A 412 22.48 -58.91 6.91
C ILE A 412 22.66 -60.40 6.67
N TRP A 413 23.65 -60.80 5.88
CA TRP A 413 23.91 -62.21 5.59
C TRP A 413 24.32 -63.00 6.84
N ASN A 414 25.01 -62.37 7.79
CA ASN A 414 25.26 -62.99 9.09
C ASN A 414 23.96 -63.20 9.89
N SER A 415 23.09 -62.19 9.94
CA SER A 415 21.80 -62.31 10.65
C SER A 415 20.90 -63.40 10.06
N GLU A 416 21.02 -63.66 8.76
CA GLU A 416 20.33 -64.73 8.04
C GLU A 416 21.07 -66.08 8.07
N LYS A 417 22.20 -66.18 8.78
CA LYS A 417 23.09 -67.36 8.87
C LYS A 417 23.60 -67.88 7.52
N LYS A 418 23.79 -66.98 6.54
CA LYS A 418 24.28 -67.30 5.19
C LYS A 418 25.80 -67.29 5.07
N ILE A 419 26.50 -66.73 6.05
CA ILE A 419 27.95 -66.68 6.15
C ILE A 419 28.40 -67.21 7.50
N SER A 420 29.64 -67.68 7.58
CA SER A 420 30.29 -68.13 8.82
C SER A 420 30.80 -66.94 9.66
N ASP A 421 31.05 -67.19 10.95
CA ASP A 421 31.65 -66.19 11.85
C ASP A 421 33.04 -65.74 11.36
N GLU A 422 33.79 -66.62 10.71
CA GLU A 422 35.10 -66.28 10.13
C GLU A 422 34.96 -65.32 8.93
N GLU A 423 33.97 -65.53 8.07
CA GLU A 423 33.66 -64.62 6.96
C GLU A 423 33.14 -63.26 7.46
N LEU A 424 32.37 -63.25 8.55
CA LEU A 424 31.94 -62.02 9.20
C LEU A 424 33.13 -61.23 9.75
N VAL A 425 34.05 -61.88 10.46
CA VAL A 425 35.25 -61.22 11.01
C VAL A 425 36.11 -60.63 9.89
N ASN A 426 36.32 -61.37 8.80
CA ASN A 426 37.05 -60.87 7.63
C ASN A 426 36.35 -59.67 6.97
N GLY A 427 35.01 -59.68 6.89
CA GLY A 427 34.23 -58.54 6.40
C GLY A 427 34.33 -57.32 7.31
N ILE A 428 34.30 -57.50 8.63
CA ILE A 428 34.49 -56.40 9.60
C ILE A 428 35.92 -55.84 9.49
N GLU A 429 36.95 -56.67 9.38
CA GLU A 429 38.33 -56.21 9.17
C GLU A 429 38.48 -55.38 7.90
N PHE A 430 37.79 -55.78 6.82
CA PHE A 430 37.77 -55.01 5.57
C PHE A 430 37.13 -53.63 5.77
N LEU A 431 36.00 -53.55 6.49
CA LEU A 431 35.32 -52.29 6.81
C LEU A 431 36.14 -51.38 7.74
N VAL A 432 36.93 -51.97 8.66
CA VAL A 432 37.87 -51.22 9.52
C VAL A 432 39.04 -50.67 8.71
N LYS A 433 39.60 -51.43 7.76
CA LYS A 433 40.66 -50.95 6.86
C LYS A 433 40.21 -49.77 6.00
N LEU A 434 38.95 -49.78 5.56
CA LEU A 434 38.32 -48.65 4.85
C LEU A 434 37.94 -47.48 5.77
N LYS A 435 38.18 -47.59 7.08
CA LYS A 435 37.81 -46.59 8.12
C LYS A 435 36.31 -46.29 8.20
N VAL A 436 35.47 -47.18 7.66
CA VAL A 436 34.00 -47.12 7.77
C VAL A 436 33.57 -47.48 9.20
N ILE A 437 34.25 -48.45 9.80
CA ILE A 437 34.06 -48.85 11.20
C ILE A 437 35.33 -48.52 11.99
N LYS A 438 35.16 -47.92 13.16
CA LYS A 438 36.26 -47.68 14.10
C LYS A 438 36.06 -48.55 15.33
N MET A 439 37.00 -49.46 15.59
CA MET A 439 37.05 -50.20 16.84
C MET A 439 37.52 -49.24 17.94
N ILE A 440 36.72 -49.06 18.98
CA ILE A 440 37.10 -48.30 20.18
C ILE A 440 37.55 -49.34 21.20
N SER A 441 38.80 -49.25 21.65
CA SER A 441 39.34 -50.09 22.73
C SER A 441 38.85 -49.63 24.09
#